data_AF-A0A955WU63-F1
#
_entry.id   AF-A0A955WU63-F1
#
_cell.length_a   1.000
_cell.length_b   1.000
_cell.length_c   1.000
_cell.angle_alpha   90.00
_cell.angle_beta   90.00
_cell.angle_gamma   90.00
#
_symmetry.space_group_name_H-M   'P 1'
#
loop_
_entity.id
_entity.type
_entity.pdbx_description
1 polymer ?
#
loop_
_entity_poly.entity_id
_entity_poly.type
_entity_poly.pdbx_seq_one_letter_code
_entity_poly.pdbx_strand_id
1 'polypeptide(L)'
;MSTAGIRDHLIQALQADLVGPYDVDQGDTAVEVLSMPPSRWYLTGFLATEQTRDNDDPEADDEGGAGDDLDDGATAAAVAESGTTQRKLFPASMGLSVLLPPGQGDVLTVRVRYAEYHLVQGAQDAAESDDSGENSEAGEGKRPRRHWKRVPYVVDAVVPLTLGELPRVRVPNTGGLELEGRLEATHGVTGLADGTRALSLFLINRRMEQEPKELGWVFQVSLELQPPPGQAFVARPDLRAADSRDLDDQVADLQFRRVRSYGVGHGVSVEEDPAGAWVRTCWLPQGRVPKVTTRSVPTVTTSMEALAALDDGPALRTALLPLVDAYQAWIQAQAALGVGGGQRAQTRDRLMAGAGDACARIQRGIERLAADAEARRAFCWMNGAMAQAARQRSADRYAGDKVPEWRLFQLAFVLLNVCGIADEDNPERDIVELIFFPTGGGKTEA
;
A
#
# COMPACT_ATOMS: atom_id res chain seq x y z
N MET A 1 7.16 -16.01 -17.21
CA MET A 1 6.97 -14.70 -16.56
C MET A 1 7.56 -14.80 -15.15
N SER A 2 8.34 -13.82 -14.69
CA SER A 2 8.85 -13.83 -13.30
C SER A 2 7.69 -13.56 -12.33
N THR A 3 7.83 -13.93 -11.06
CA THR A 3 6.86 -13.57 -10.01
C THR A 3 6.65 -12.06 -9.89
N ALA A 4 7.68 -11.26 -10.19
CA ALA A 4 7.56 -9.81 -10.29
C ALA A 4 6.67 -9.41 -11.46
N GLY A 5 6.92 -9.96 -12.66
CA GLY A 5 6.11 -9.67 -13.85
C GLY A 5 4.64 -10.06 -13.70
N ILE A 6 4.34 -11.18 -13.02
CA ILE A 6 2.95 -11.58 -12.73
C ILE A 6 2.28 -10.55 -11.82
N ARG A 7 2.98 -10.09 -10.77
CA ARG A 7 2.44 -9.09 -9.85
C ARG A 7 2.19 -7.77 -10.56
N ASP A 8 3.15 -7.30 -11.34
CA ASP A 8 3.04 -6.04 -12.07
C ASP A 8 1.84 -6.09 -13.03
N HIS A 9 1.66 -7.21 -13.74
CA HIS A 9 0.50 -7.45 -14.60
C HIS A 9 -0.83 -7.44 -13.83
N LEU A 10 -0.90 -8.07 -12.65
CA LEU A 10 -2.13 -8.07 -11.83
C LEU A 10 -2.50 -6.67 -11.33
N ILE A 11 -1.50 -5.89 -10.89
CA ILE A 11 -1.71 -4.51 -10.45
C ILE A 11 -2.21 -3.65 -11.61
N GLN A 12 -1.56 -3.81 -12.76
CA GLN A 12 -1.93 -3.15 -14.00
C GLN A 12 -3.35 -3.50 -14.47
N ALA A 13 -3.72 -4.78 -14.44
CA ALA A 13 -5.07 -5.24 -14.78
C ALA A 13 -6.11 -4.66 -13.82
N LEU A 14 -5.82 -4.62 -12.51
CA LEU A 14 -6.70 -4.01 -11.52
C LEU A 14 -6.88 -2.50 -11.75
N GLN A 15 -5.80 -1.79 -12.10
CA GLN A 15 -5.86 -0.38 -12.47
C GLN A 15 -6.72 -0.15 -13.72
N ALA A 16 -6.51 -0.98 -14.75
CA ALA A 16 -7.27 -0.97 -15.99
C ALA A 16 -8.77 -1.20 -15.77
N ASP A 17 -9.13 -2.09 -14.85
CA ASP A 17 -10.52 -2.43 -14.53
C ASP A 17 -11.21 -1.34 -13.69
N LEU A 18 -10.54 -0.83 -12.65
CA LEU A 18 -11.15 0.12 -11.71
C LEU A 18 -11.18 1.57 -12.20
N VAL A 19 -10.14 1.99 -12.94
CA VAL A 19 -9.88 3.39 -13.32
C VAL A 19 -9.75 3.55 -14.84
N GLY A 20 -9.13 2.56 -15.49
CA GLY A 20 -8.81 2.59 -16.90
C GLY A 20 -7.53 3.38 -17.24
N PRO A 21 -7.20 3.45 -18.55
CA PRO A 21 -7.82 2.68 -19.63
C PRO A 21 -7.42 1.18 -19.58
N TYR A 22 -8.16 0.32 -20.29
CA TYR A 22 -7.93 -1.13 -20.30
C TYR A 22 -6.68 -1.55 -21.09
N ASP A 23 -6.27 -0.76 -22.08
CA ASP A 23 -5.02 -1.01 -22.79
C ASP A 23 -3.81 -0.62 -21.92
N VAL A 24 -3.36 -1.64 -21.20
CA VAL A 24 -2.29 -1.59 -20.22
C VAL A 24 -0.94 -1.20 -20.83
N ASP A 25 -0.70 -1.58 -22.08
CA ASP A 25 0.61 -1.45 -22.72
C ASP A 25 0.84 -0.04 -23.30
N GLN A 26 -0.25 0.67 -23.62
CA GLN A 26 -0.20 2.00 -24.24
C GLN A 26 -0.50 3.16 -23.27
N GLY A 27 -0.94 2.86 -22.04
CA GLY A 27 -1.12 3.84 -20.96
C GLY A 27 -1.91 5.08 -21.40
N ASP A 28 -1.30 6.27 -21.29
CA ASP A 28 -1.95 7.54 -21.65
C ASP A 28 -2.33 7.61 -23.14
N THR A 29 -1.64 6.89 -24.03
CA THR A 29 -1.88 6.87 -25.49
C THR A 29 -2.84 5.79 -25.97
N ALA A 30 -3.36 4.97 -25.05
CA ALA A 30 -4.32 3.93 -25.34
C ALA A 30 -5.54 4.45 -26.11
N VAL A 31 -5.80 3.84 -27.27
CA VAL A 31 -7.06 4.00 -28.02
C VAL A 31 -8.03 2.97 -27.49
N GLU A 32 -9.00 3.42 -26.70
CA GLU A 32 -10.00 2.56 -26.08
C GLU A 32 -11.40 2.90 -26.60
N VAL A 33 -12.19 1.87 -26.86
CA VAL A 33 -13.59 1.97 -27.27
C VAL A 33 -14.42 1.05 -26.39
N LEU A 34 -15.34 1.60 -25.60
CA LEU A 34 -16.21 0.85 -24.71
C LEU A 34 -17.57 0.59 -25.37
N SER A 35 -18.14 -0.58 -25.09
CA SER A 35 -19.49 -0.98 -25.56
C SER A 35 -20.62 -0.51 -24.65
N MET A 36 -20.28 0.04 -23.47
CA MET A 36 -21.24 0.61 -22.51
C MET A 36 -20.73 1.98 -22.00
N PRO A 37 -21.58 2.78 -21.34
CA PRO A 37 -21.17 4.05 -20.77
C PRO A 37 -19.98 3.91 -19.81
N PRO A 38 -18.98 4.80 -19.87
CA PRO A 38 -17.79 4.72 -19.02
C PRO A 38 -18.11 4.82 -17.52
N SER A 39 -19.22 5.48 -17.14
CA SER A 39 -19.74 5.55 -15.77
C SER A 39 -20.20 4.19 -15.20
N ARG A 40 -20.56 3.24 -16.09
CA ARG A 40 -20.91 1.85 -15.74
C ARG A 40 -19.73 0.90 -15.93
N TRP A 41 -18.68 1.32 -16.63
CA TRP A 41 -17.48 0.52 -16.88
C TRP A 41 -16.44 0.70 -15.78
N TYR A 42 -16.18 1.92 -15.33
CA TYR A 42 -15.20 2.21 -14.28
C TYR A 42 -15.87 2.47 -12.93
N LEU A 43 -15.24 1.98 -11.86
CA LEU A 43 -15.71 2.16 -10.50
C LEU A 43 -15.25 3.50 -9.88
N THR A 44 -14.10 4.01 -10.30
CA THR A 44 -13.50 5.23 -9.76
C THR A 44 -12.65 5.93 -10.82
N GLY A 45 -11.94 7.01 -10.45
CA GLY A 45 -11.08 7.72 -11.39
C GLY A 45 -11.75 8.85 -12.17
N PHE A 46 -13.00 9.17 -11.89
CA PHE A 46 -13.77 10.13 -12.68
C PHE A 46 -14.37 11.25 -11.82
N LEU A 47 -14.69 12.38 -12.45
CA LEU A 47 -15.44 13.47 -11.86
C LEU A 47 -16.71 13.74 -12.69
N ALA A 48 -17.86 13.54 -12.06
CA ALA A 48 -19.16 13.95 -12.58
C ALA A 48 -19.28 15.48 -12.60
N THR A 49 -20.26 16.03 -13.33
CA THR A 49 -20.51 17.48 -13.26
C THR A 49 -21.05 17.87 -11.89
N GLU A 50 -20.70 19.07 -11.40
CA GLU A 50 -21.24 19.62 -10.16
C GLU A 50 -22.79 19.69 -10.20
N GLN A 51 -23.38 20.02 -11.36
CA GLN A 51 -24.83 20.09 -11.57
C GLN A 51 -25.53 18.73 -11.44
N THR A 52 -24.87 17.63 -11.84
CA THR A 52 -25.41 16.27 -11.67
C THR A 52 -25.59 15.89 -10.19
N ARG A 53 -25.00 16.64 -9.24
CA ARG A 53 -25.27 16.47 -7.80
C ARG A 53 -26.51 17.21 -7.32
N ASP A 54 -26.99 18.20 -8.08
CA ASP A 54 -28.09 19.10 -7.71
C ASP A 54 -29.42 18.72 -8.40
N ASN A 55 -29.39 18.02 -9.55
CA ASN A 55 -30.56 17.56 -10.30
C ASN A 55 -30.86 16.08 -10.01
N ASP A 56 -31.69 15.77 -9.00
CA ASP A 56 -32.15 14.40 -8.71
C ASP A 56 -33.63 14.21 -9.07
N ASP A 57 -33.91 13.41 -10.11
CA ASP A 57 -35.19 12.72 -10.32
C ASP A 57 -35.08 11.31 -9.70
N PRO A 58 -35.80 10.99 -8.61
CA PRO A 58 -35.69 9.72 -7.90
C PRO A 58 -36.16 8.49 -8.70
N GLU A 59 -36.77 8.66 -9.88
CA GLU A 59 -37.26 7.54 -10.72
C GLU A 59 -36.27 7.09 -11.82
N ALA A 60 -35.13 7.78 -12.03
CA ALA A 60 -34.27 7.53 -13.18
C ALA A 60 -33.25 6.37 -13.02
N ASP A 61 -33.05 5.83 -11.82
CA ASP A 61 -31.86 5.02 -11.50
C ASP A 61 -32.15 3.54 -11.14
N ASP A 62 -33.34 3.01 -11.47
CA ASP A 62 -33.69 1.58 -11.25
C ASP A 62 -33.08 0.60 -12.28
N GLU A 63 -32.05 1.03 -13.03
CA GLU A 63 -31.32 0.19 -13.99
C GLU A 63 -29.89 -0.17 -13.54
N GLY A 64 -29.57 0.05 -12.27
CA GLY A 64 -28.23 -0.09 -11.73
C GLY A 64 -28.06 -1.26 -10.76
N GLY A 65 -28.22 -2.51 -11.21
CA GLY A 65 -27.78 -3.68 -10.46
C GLY A 65 -28.60 -4.94 -10.63
N ALA A 66 -28.59 -5.54 -11.82
CA ALA A 66 -28.84 -6.97 -11.96
C ALA A 66 -27.81 -7.50 -12.98
N GLY A 67 -26.72 -8.05 -12.47
CA GLY A 67 -26.02 -9.09 -13.23
C GLY A 67 -27.03 -10.19 -13.47
N ASP A 68 -27.22 -10.54 -14.73
CA ASP A 68 -28.02 -11.69 -15.14
C ASP A 68 -27.21 -12.95 -14.72
N ASP A 69 -27.29 -13.27 -13.43
CA ASP A 69 -26.74 -14.50 -12.88
C ASP A 69 -27.61 -15.65 -13.39
N LEU A 70 -26.98 -16.44 -14.26
CA LEU A 70 -27.45 -17.73 -14.72
C LEU A 70 -27.94 -18.58 -13.54
N ASP A 71 -29.21 -18.96 -13.66
CA ASP A 71 -29.91 -20.08 -13.04
C ASP A 71 -29.02 -21.06 -12.24
N ASP A 72 -29.14 -21.01 -10.90
CA ASP A 72 -29.14 -22.23 -10.11
C ASP A 72 -29.95 -22.02 -8.82
N GLY A 73 -31.00 -22.82 -8.67
CA GLY A 73 -32.03 -22.65 -7.66
C GLY A 73 -31.56 -22.91 -6.23
N ALA A 74 -31.87 -21.97 -5.34
CA ALA A 74 -32.15 -22.26 -3.94
C ALA A 74 -33.04 -21.16 -3.35
N THR A 75 -34.24 -21.55 -2.94
CA THR A 75 -35.23 -20.72 -2.26
C THR A 75 -34.72 -20.26 -0.89
N ALA A 76 -34.53 -18.96 -0.72
CA ALA A 76 -34.40 -18.32 0.59
C ALA A 76 -35.38 -17.15 0.70
N ALA A 77 -36.12 -17.14 1.81
CA ALA A 77 -37.29 -16.33 2.07
C ALA A 77 -37.01 -14.82 1.94
N ALA A 78 -37.89 -14.14 1.20
CA ALA A 78 -37.94 -12.69 1.09
C ALA A 78 -38.25 -12.05 2.44
N VAL A 79 -37.24 -11.42 3.04
CA VAL A 79 -37.43 -10.34 4.00
C VAL A 79 -37.47 -9.05 3.18
N ALA A 80 -38.66 -8.47 3.03
CA ALA A 80 -38.84 -7.17 2.43
C ALA A 80 -38.25 -6.10 3.36
N GLU A 81 -36.96 -5.83 3.25
CA GLU A 81 -36.39 -4.59 3.75
C GLU A 81 -36.85 -3.46 2.82
N SER A 82 -37.65 -2.54 3.33
CA SER A 82 -37.91 -1.25 2.69
C SER A 82 -36.57 -0.50 2.60
N GLY A 83 -35.86 -0.69 1.50
CA GLY A 83 -34.63 0.01 1.19
C GLY A 83 -34.92 1.49 1.01
N THR A 84 -34.50 2.32 1.95
CA THR A 84 -34.24 3.73 1.66
C THR A 84 -33.13 3.77 0.62
N THR A 85 -33.47 3.99 -0.64
CA THR A 85 -32.51 4.14 -1.75
C THR A 85 -31.51 5.24 -1.37
N GLN A 86 -30.30 4.84 -0.96
CA GLN A 86 -29.25 5.79 -0.65
C GLN A 86 -28.87 6.52 -1.94
N ARG A 87 -28.88 7.85 -1.90
CA ARG A 87 -28.56 8.72 -3.03
C ARG A 87 -27.14 8.43 -3.52
N LYS A 88 -26.99 8.00 -4.78
CA LYS A 88 -25.68 7.78 -5.41
C LYS A 88 -25.09 9.14 -5.82
N LEU A 89 -24.40 9.80 -4.90
CA LEU A 89 -23.68 11.05 -5.18
C LEU A 89 -22.32 10.73 -5.83
N PHE A 90 -22.17 11.04 -7.12
CA PHE A 90 -20.88 10.91 -7.81
C PHE A 90 -19.93 12.06 -7.44
N PRO A 91 -18.61 11.81 -7.35
CA PRO A 91 -17.64 12.85 -7.03
C PRO A 91 -17.59 13.89 -8.15
N ALA A 92 -17.76 15.18 -7.82
CA ALA A 92 -17.59 16.28 -8.78
C ALA A 92 -16.26 17.04 -8.59
N SER A 93 -15.49 16.67 -7.57
CA SER A 93 -14.23 17.29 -7.24
C SER A 93 -13.26 16.32 -6.57
N MET A 94 -11.97 16.54 -6.75
CA MET A 94 -10.91 15.91 -5.97
C MET A 94 -9.81 16.93 -5.68
N GLY A 95 -9.02 16.73 -4.63
CA GLY A 95 -7.97 17.68 -4.30
C GLY A 95 -6.82 17.06 -3.53
N LEU A 96 -5.84 17.89 -3.23
CA LEU A 96 -4.75 17.54 -2.33
C LEU A 96 -4.22 18.78 -1.60
N SER A 97 -3.60 18.53 -0.44
CA SER A 97 -2.92 19.55 0.35
C SER A 97 -1.42 19.30 0.41
N VAL A 98 -0.64 20.36 0.31
CA VAL A 98 0.83 20.36 0.37
C VAL A 98 1.34 21.48 1.26
N LEU A 99 2.57 21.36 1.73
CA LEU A 99 3.28 22.45 2.40
C LEU A 99 4.33 23.05 1.47
N LEU A 100 4.36 24.37 1.38
CA LEU A 100 5.32 25.15 0.61
C LEU A 100 6.26 25.90 1.57
N PRO A 101 7.51 26.16 1.16
CA PRO A 101 8.40 27.00 1.95
C PRO A 101 7.84 28.43 2.05
N PRO A 102 8.32 29.25 3.01
CA PRO A 102 8.01 30.67 3.05
C PRO A 102 8.32 31.36 1.71
N GLY A 103 7.43 32.24 1.27
CA GLY A 103 7.58 32.95 0.00
C GLY A 103 6.38 33.86 -0.28
N GLN A 104 6.50 34.71 -1.31
CA GLN A 104 5.48 35.71 -1.64
C GLN A 104 5.45 35.97 -3.15
N GLY A 105 4.25 35.93 -3.74
CA GLY A 105 4.07 36.23 -5.17
C GLY A 105 4.56 35.14 -6.12
N ASP A 106 4.81 33.93 -5.61
CA ASP A 106 5.19 32.78 -6.43
C ASP A 106 3.96 32.22 -7.19
N VAL A 107 4.24 31.34 -8.15
CA VAL A 107 3.20 30.59 -8.86
C VAL A 107 3.45 29.09 -8.73
N LEU A 108 2.37 28.33 -8.70
CA LEU A 108 2.37 26.88 -8.69
C LEU A 108 2.00 26.36 -10.09
N THR A 109 2.76 25.41 -10.60
CA THR A 109 2.39 24.70 -11.83
C THR A 109 1.53 23.51 -11.47
N VAL A 110 0.39 23.39 -12.15
CA VAL A 110 -0.60 22.34 -11.93
C VAL A 110 -0.83 21.61 -13.24
N ARG A 111 -0.51 20.32 -13.27
CA ARG A 111 -0.75 19.45 -14.42
C ARG A 111 -2.00 18.62 -14.18
N VAL A 112 -3.00 18.82 -15.03
CA VAL A 112 -4.25 18.06 -15.03
C VAL A 112 -4.21 17.05 -16.16
N ARG A 113 -4.36 15.77 -15.83
CA ARG A 113 -4.57 14.69 -16.80
C ARG A 113 -6.00 14.18 -16.66
N TYR A 114 -6.66 13.92 -17.77
CA TYR A 114 -8.00 13.33 -17.77
C TYR A 114 -8.30 12.75 -19.16
N ALA A 115 -9.41 12.04 -19.29
CA ALA A 115 -9.94 11.58 -20.55
C ALA A 115 -11.42 11.94 -20.68
N GLU A 116 -11.84 12.16 -21.92
CA GLU A 116 -13.24 12.26 -22.32
C GLU A 116 -13.64 11.03 -23.12
N TYR A 117 -14.91 10.68 -23.09
CA TYR A 117 -15.45 9.65 -23.98
C TYR A 117 -16.47 10.29 -24.91
N HIS A 118 -16.25 10.16 -26.21
CA HIS A 118 -17.18 10.61 -27.22
C HIS A 118 -17.94 9.44 -27.81
N LEU A 119 -19.23 9.66 -28.07
CA LEU A 119 -20.04 8.69 -28.78
C LEU A 119 -19.58 8.58 -30.23
N VAL A 120 -19.25 7.35 -30.63
CA VAL A 120 -18.99 6.99 -32.02
C VAL A 120 -20.03 5.97 -32.46
N GLN A 121 -20.56 6.13 -33.68
CA GLN A 121 -21.39 5.09 -34.30
C GLN A 121 -20.49 3.94 -34.73
N GLY A 122 -20.84 2.71 -34.37
CA GLY A 122 -20.08 1.53 -34.76
C GLY A 122 -20.05 1.39 -36.28
N ALA A 123 -18.86 1.42 -36.89
CA ALA A 123 -18.70 1.18 -38.33
C ALA A 123 -19.06 -0.27 -38.73
N GLN A 124 -19.11 -1.20 -37.77
CA GLN A 124 -19.47 -2.59 -37.99
C GLN A 124 -20.99 -2.82 -38.09
N ASP A 125 -21.83 -1.91 -37.56
CA ASP A 125 -23.29 -2.02 -37.66
C ASP A 125 -23.82 -1.65 -39.06
N ALA A 126 -22.98 -1.01 -39.90
CA ALA A 126 -23.36 -0.63 -41.27
C ALA A 126 -23.04 -1.73 -42.32
N ALA A 127 -22.28 -2.77 -41.95
CA ALA A 127 -21.88 -3.83 -42.87
C ALA A 127 -22.67 -5.14 -42.70
N GLU A 128 -23.40 -5.31 -41.58
CA GLU A 128 -24.28 -6.47 -41.34
C GLU A 128 -25.77 -6.16 -41.57
N SER A 129 -26.13 -4.95 -42.01
CA SER A 129 -27.51 -4.56 -42.27
C SER A 129 -28.01 -4.84 -43.70
N ASP A 130 -27.23 -5.54 -44.54
CA ASP A 130 -27.55 -5.70 -45.98
C ASP A 130 -27.64 -7.16 -46.47
N ASP A 131 -27.69 -8.16 -45.59
CA ASP A 131 -27.99 -9.53 -46.03
C ASP A 131 -28.82 -10.34 -45.01
N SER A 132 -30.14 -10.30 -45.16
CA SER A 132 -30.98 -11.51 -45.09
C SER A 132 -32.44 -11.14 -45.36
N GLY A 133 -32.95 -11.63 -46.49
CA GLY A 133 -34.35 -11.55 -46.86
C GLY A 133 -35.26 -12.41 -45.97
N GLU A 134 -36.48 -11.89 -45.83
CA GLU A 134 -37.74 -12.60 -45.64
C GLU A 134 -37.80 -13.71 -44.56
N ASN A 135 -38.20 -13.33 -43.33
CA ASN A 135 -39.49 -13.76 -42.77
C ASN A 135 -39.77 -13.24 -41.34
N SER A 136 -40.97 -12.66 -41.22
CA SER A 136 -41.90 -12.66 -40.07
C SER A 136 -41.53 -12.03 -38.71
N GLU A 137 -42.41 -11.08 -38.36
CA GLU A 137 -42.93 -10.68 -37.04
C GLU A 137 -42.22 -9.55 -36.27
N ALA A 138 -43.06 -8.60 -35.86
CA ALA A 138 -42.73 -7.32 -35.28
C ALA A 138 -41.95 -7.46 -33.96
N GLY A 139 -40.69 -7.00 -33.97
CA GLY A 139 -39.85 -6.81 -32.79
C GLY A 139 -39.04 -5.54 -32.97
N GLU A 140 -39.00 -4.71 -31.94
CA GLU A 140 -38.38 -3.39 -31.88
C GLU A 140 -37.02 -3.31 -32.59
N GLY A 141 -36.86 -2.31 -33.46
CA GLY A 141 -35.61 -2.09 -34.18
C GLY A 141 -34.42 -2.05 -33.23
N LYS A 142 -33.46 -2.96 -33.42
CA LYS A 142 -32.17 -2.97 -32.71
C LYS A 142 -31.56 -1.57 -32.80
N ARG A 143 -31.62 -0.80 -31.70
CA ARG A 143 -30.94 0.50 -31.61
C ARG A 143 -29.45 0.26 -31.90
N PRO A 144 -28.80 1.07 -32.76
CA PRO A 144 -27.38 0.92 -33.07
C PRO A 144 -26.56 0.95 -31.78
N ARG A 145 -25.59 0.04 -31.65
CA ARG A 145 -24.77 -0.05 -30.44
C ARG A 145 -23.91 1.21 -30.34
N ARG A 146 -24.19 2.03 -29.33
CA ARG A 146 -23.42 3.22 -29.00
C ARG A 146 -22.07 2.78 -28.45
N HIS A 147 -21.00 3.20 -29.12
CA HIS A 147 -19.64 2.97 -28.67
C HIS A 147 -19.06 4.26 -28.11
N TRP A 148 -18.23 4.14 -27.08
CA TRP A 148 -17.63 5.27 -26.37
C TRP A 148 -16.14 5.27 -26.62
N LYS A 149 -15.67 6.22 -27.43
CA LYS A 149 -14.26 6.34 -27.78
C LYS A 149 -13.55 7.30 -26.84
N ARG A 150 -12.50 6.82 -26.18
CA ARG A 150 -11.64 7.59 -25.28
C ARG A 150 -10.80 8.62 -26.05
N VAL A 151 -10.67 9.82 -25.48
CA VAL A 151 -9.72 10.86 -25.90
C VAL A 151 -9.01 11.41 -24.67
N PRO A 152 -7.69 11.17 -24.51
CA PRO A 152 -6.90 11.67 -23.38
C PRO A 152 -6.46 13.12 -23.57
N TYR A 153 -6.32 13.82 -22.45
CA TYR A 153 -5.86 15.20 -22.37
C TYR A 153 -4.84 15.37 -21.25
N VAL A 154 -3.83 16.22 -21.52
CA VAL A 154 -2.88 16.72 -20.53
C VAL A 154 -2.81 18.23 -20.67
N VAL A 155 -3.14 18.94 -19.61
CA VAL A 155 -3.20 20.40 -19.60
C VAL A 155 -2.45 20.94 -18.39
N ASP A 156 -1.53 21.86 -18.64
CA ASP A 156 -0.84 22.60 -17.59
C ASP A 156 -1.57 23.93 -17.32
N ALA A 157 -1.75 24.25 -16.04
CA ALA A 157 -2.32 25.50 -15.54
C ALA A 157 -1.37 26.13 -14.51
N VAL A 158 -1.45 27.44 -14.36
CA VAL A 158 -0.61 28.20 -13.41
C VAL A 158 -1.52 28.83 -12.36
N VAL A 159 -1.27 28.50 -11.09
CA VAL A 159 -2.04 29.02 -9.95
C VAL A 159 -1.22 30.05 -9.19
N PRO A 160 -1.67 31.32 -9.10
CA PRO A 160 -0.99 32.33 -8.30
C PRO A 160 -1.08 32.01 -6.81
N LEU A 161 0.04 32.01 -6.09
CA LEU A 161 0.07 31.74 -4.66
C LEU A 161 -0.09 33.03 -3.86
N THR A 162 -1.33 33.30 -3.45
CA THR A 162 -1.71 34.44 -2.60
C THR A 162 -2.32 33.93 -1.30
N LEU A 163 -1.99 34.56 -0.16
CA LEU A 163 -2.54 34.13 1.13
C LEU A 163 -4.05 34.38 1.19
N GLY A 164 -4.78 33.44 1.78
CA GLY A 164 -6.25 33.42 1.82
C GLY A 164 -6.84 32.55 0.72
N GLU A 165 -8.03 32.92 0.25
CA GLU A 165 -8.69 32.26 -0.88
C GLU A 165 -7.95 32.58 -2.17
N LEU A 166 -7.62 31.53 -2.93
CA LEU A 166 -6.96 31.67 -4.21
C LEU A 166 -7.97 32.11 -5.27
N PRO A 167 -7.55 32.90 -6.27
CA PRO A 167 -8.40 33.17 -7.41
C PRO A 167 -8.74 31.86 -8.11
N ARG A 168 -10.02 31.69 -8.47
CA ARG A 168 -10.47 30.55 -9.27
C ARG A 168 -9.75 30.54 -10.62
N VAL A 169 -9.07 29.44 -10.92
CA VAL A 169 -8.31 29.28 -12.17
C VAL A 169 -9.05 28.31 -13.09
N ARG A 170 -9.48 28.78 -14.26
CA ARG A 170 -10.02 27.90 -15.31
C ARG A 170 -8.89 27.13 -15.95
N VAL A 171 -9.02 25.80 -16.01
CA VAL A 171 -8.06 24.95 -16.71
C VAL A 171 -8.29 25.14 -18.22
N PRO A 172 -7.27 25.59 -18.99
CA PRO A 172 -7.45 25.95 -20.39
C PRO A 172 -8.01 24.81 -21.25
N ASN A 173 -8.89 25.12 -22.20
CA ASN A 173 -9.40 24.16 -23.19
C ASN A 173 -10.12 22.93 -22.60
N THR A 174 -10.62 23.00 -21.36
CA THR A 174 -11.31 21.89 -20.69
C THR A 174 -12.82 22.05 -20.61
N GLY A 175 -13.40 23.09 -21.18
CA GLY A 175 -14.86 23.30 -21.20
C GLY A 175 -15.55 23.47 -19.83
N GLY A 176 -14.80 23.55 -18.71
CA GLY A 176 -15.40 23.75 -17.38
C GLY A 176 -14.65 23.11 -16.21
N LEU A 177 -13.42 22.62 -16.38
CA LEU A 177 -12.61 22.20 -15.22
C LEU A 177 -11.92 23.41 -14.60
N GLU A 178 -11.98 23.49 -13.28
CA GLU A 178 -11.50 24.65 -12.53
C GLU A 178 -10.75 24.25 -11.27
N LEU A 179 -9.77 25.07 -10.92
CA LEU A 179 -8.97 24.94 -9.73
C LEU A 179 -9.42 25.98 -8.70
N GLU A 180 -9.75 25.50 -7.50
CA GLU A 180 -10.09 26.32 -6.35
C GLU A 180 -9.27 25.87 -5.14
N GLY A 181 -8.85 26.82 -4.32
CA GLY A 181 -8.00 26.48 -3.19
C GLY A 181 -7.79 27.62 -2.21
N ARG A 182 -7.08 27.31 -1.14
CA ARG A 182 -6.77 28.23 -0.06
C ARG A 182 -5.33 28.03 0.38
N LEU A 183 -4.64 29.13 0.66
CA LEU A 183 -3.25 29.15 1.10
C LEU A 183 -3.15 29.89 2.43
N GLU A 184 -2.63 29.24 3.46
CA GLU A 184 -2.46 29.84 4.79
C GLU A 184 -1.01 29.79 5.24
N ALA A 185 -0.55 30.84 5.91
CA ALA A 185 0.75 30.81 6.57
C ALA A 185 0.62 30.08 7.92
N THR A 186 1.55 29.18 8.20
CA THR A 186 1.66 28.49 9.49
C THR A 186 2.67 29.22 10.38
N HIS A 187 2.37 29.28 11.67
CA HIS A 187 3.21 29.91 12.69
C HIS A 187 3.29 29.02 13.92
N GLY A 188 4.50 28.84 14.46
CA GLY A 188 4.72 28.09 15.70
C GLY A 188 4.39 26.60 15.63
N VAL A 189 4.33 26.01 14.43
CA VAL A 189 4.09 24.58 14.26
C VAL A 189 5.40 23.81 14.40
N THR A 190 5.45 22.90 15.37
CA THR A 190 6.62 22.05 15.63
C THR A 190 7.08 21.32 14.37
N GLY A 191 8.37 21.43 14.05
CA GLY A 191 8.96 20.76 12.89
C GLY A 191 8.79 21.50 11.56
N LEU A 192 8.12 22.66 11.56
CA LEU A 192 8.03 23.55 10.40
C LEU A 192 8.75 24.87 10.67
N ALA A 193 9.25 25.49 9.60
CA ALA A 193 9.77 26.85 9.68
C ALA A 193 8.61 27.85 9.79
N ASP A 194 8.78 28.92 10.57
CA ASP A 194 7.79 29.99 10.61
C ASP A 194 7.58 30.59 9.21
N GLY A 195 6.31 30.77 8.84
CA GLY A 195 5.93 31.24 7.51
C GLY A 195 5.89 30.14 6.44
N THR A 196 6.06 28.86 6.79
CA THR A 196 5.65 27.75 5.91
C THR A 196 4.19 27.97 5.47
N ARG A 197 3.85 27.64 4.23
CA ARG A 197 2.52 27.90 3.67
C ARG A 197 1.80 26.59 3.42
N ALA A 198 0.62 26.40 4.02
CA ALA A 198 -0.24 25.25 3.78
C ALA A 198 -1.21 25.56 2.64
N LEU A 199 -1.09 24.79 1.55
CA LEU A 199 -1.96 24.89 0.39
C LEU A 199 -2.94 23.72 0.39
N SER A 200 -4.23 24.00 0.17
CA SER A 200 -5.22 23.01 -0.23
C SER A 200 -5.76 23.41 -1.59
N LEU A 201 -5.66 22.53 -2.59
CA LEU A 201 -6.10 22.79 -3.95
C LEU A 201 -7.01 21.66 -4.45
N PHE A 202 -8.12 22.03 -5.06
CA PHE A 202 -9.15 21.14 -5.57
C PHE A 202 -9.36 21.40 -7.05
N LEU A 203 -9.53 20.32 -7.81
CA LEU A 203 -10.04 20.31 -9.17
C LEU A 203 -11.53 20.01 -9.11
N ILE A 204 -12.35 20.88 -9.69
CA ILE A 204 -13.80 20.78 -9.70
C ILE A 204 -14.28 20.72 -11.15
N ASN A 205 -15.19 19.79 -11.45
CA ASN A 205 -15.83 19.70 -12.75
C ASN A 205 -17.12 20.54 -12.77
N ARG A 206 -17.03 21.76 -13.30
CA ARG A 206 -18.16 22.68 -13.47
C ARG A 206 -18.63 22.78 -14.92
N ARG A 207 -18.43 21.72 -15.71
CA ARG A 207 -19.03 21.61 -17.04
C ARG A 207 -20.55 21.63 -16.91
N MET A 208 -21.22 22.13 -17.95
CA MET A 208 -22.67 22.00 -18.05
C MET A 208 -23.04 20.53 -18.21
N GLU A 209 -24.14 20.14 -17.61
CA GLU A 209 -24.74 18.82 -17.83
C GLU A 209 -25.07 18.63 -19.32
N GLN A 210 -24.88 17.41 -19.81
CA GLN A 210 -25.10 17.03 -21.20
C GLN A 210 -25.93 15.75 -21.23
N GLU A 211 -26.51 15.44 -22.39
CA GLU A 211 -27.22 14.18 -22.61
C GLU A 211 -26.56 13.37 -23.73
N PRO A 212 -26.00 12.18 -23.44
CA PRO A 212 -25.95 11.53 -22.12
C PRO A 212 -24.99 12.21 -21.12
N LYS A 213 -25.26 12.07 -19.81
CA LYS A 213 -24.51 12.69 -18.71
C LYS A 213 -23.00 12.50 -18.76
N GLU A 214 -22.55 11.33 -19.25
CA GLU A 214 -21.13 10.98 -19.35
C GLU A 214 -20.33 11.90 -20.30
N LEU A 215 -21.00 12.61 -21.22
CA LEU A 215 -20.34 13.60 -22.08
C LEU A 215 -19.85 14.83 -21.30
N GLY A 216 -20.46 15.13 -20.15
CA GLY A 216 -20.01 16.17 -19.22
C GLY A 216 -18.97 15.68 -18.21
N TRP A 217 -18.78 14.38 -18.07
CA TRP A 217 -17.88 13.79 -17.08
C TRP A 217 -16.45 13.75 -17.61
N VAL A 218 -15.49 13.65 -16.69
CA VAL A 218 -14.08 13.43 -17.01
C VAL A 218 -13.57 12.20 -16.29
N PHE A 219 -12.77 11.39 -16.96
CA PHE A 219 -12.31 10.08 -16.48
C PHE A 219 -10.78 10.07 -16.35
N GLN A 220 -10.25 9.07 -15.64
CA GLN A 220 -8.81 8.91 -15.37
C GLN A 220 -8.15 10.21 -14.88
N VAL A 221 -8.85 10.93 -14.01
CA VAL A 221 -8.47 12.28 -13.61
C VAL A 221 -7.27 12.24 -12.68
N SER A 222 -6.24 13.01 -12.98
CA SER A 222 -5.06 13.18 -12.14
C SER A 222 -4.70 14.66 -12.00
N LEU A 223 -4.44 15.09 -10.77
CA LEU A 223 -4.00 16.43 -10.42
C LEU A 223 -2.59 16.34 -9.85
N GLU A 224 -1.61 16.88 -10.56
CA GLU A 224 -0.20 16.92 -10.17
C GLU A 224 0.21 18.36 -9.88
N LEU A 225 0.71 18.61 -8.67
CA LEU A 225 1.25 19.91 -8.26
C LEU A 225 2.77 19.85 -8.35
N GLN A 226 3.35 20.90 -8.92
CA GLN A 226 4.79 21.14 -8.95
C GLN A 226 5.08 22.46 -8.24
N PRO A 227 6.02 22.48 -7.28
CA PRO A 227 6.37 23.70 -6.56
C PRO A 227 6.99 24.74 -7.51
N PRO A 228 7.12 26.01 -7.08
CA PRO A 228 7.80 27.03 -7.86
C PRO A 228 9.21 26.57 -8.29
N PRO A 229 9.70 26.98 -9.47
CA PRO A 229 11.01 26.55 -9.97
C PRO A 229 12.14 26.75 -8.96
N GLY A 230 12.93 25.69 -8.75
CA GLY A 230 14.04 25.69 -7.78
C GLY A 230 13.63 25.44 -6.32
N GLN A 231 12.35 25.21 -6.04
CA GLN A 231 11.83 24.83 -4.72
C GLN A 231 11.40 23.36 -4.68
N ALA A 232 11.18 22.86 -3.47
CA ALA A 232 10.57 21.57 -3.20
C ALA A 232 9.44 21.75 -2.17
N PHE A 233 8.46 20.86 -2.17
CA PHE A 233 7.47 20.81 -1.10
C PHE A 233 8.15 20.52 0.25
N VAL A 234 7.60 21.11 1.30
CA VAL A 234 8.06 20.89 2.67
C VAL A 234 7.45 19.59 3.18
N ALA A 235 8.30 18.69 3.69
CA ALA A 235 7.81 17.46 4.29
C ALA A 235 6.96 17.79 5.53
N ARG A 236 5.80 17.17 5.64
CA ARG A 236 4.93 17.26 6.79
C ARG A 236 5.63 16.62 8.00
N PRO A 237 5.66 17.29 9.15
CA PRO A 237 6.11 16.64 10.37
C PRO A 237 5.11 15.55 10.75
N ASP A 238 5.63 14.37 11.12
CA ASP A 238 4.82 13.37 11.80
C ASP A 238 4.75 13.73 13.28
N LEU A 239 3.59 14.23 13.71
CA LEU A 239 3.35 14.68 15.08
C LEU A 239 2.61 13.65 15.92
N ARG A 240 2.24 12.48 15.36
CA ARG A 240 1.42 11.48 16.06
C ARG A 240 2.05 11.04 17.38
N ALA A 241 3.37 10.89 17.40
CA ALA A 241 4.09 10.46 18.59
C ALA A 241 4.61 11.62 19.45
N ALA A 242 4.52 12.88 19.02
CA ALA A 242 5.23 14.00 19.65
C ALA A 242 4.92 14.15 21.15
N ASP A 243 3.68 13.83 21.54
CA ASP A 243 3.23 13.79 22.94
C ASP A 243 2.62 12.43 23.33
N SER A 244 2.76 11.40 22.49
CA SER A 244 2.14 10.10 22.76
C SER A 244 2.90 9.36 23.85
N ARG A 245 2.16 8.86 24.84
CA ARG A 245 2.69 7.95 25.87
C ARG A 245 2.61 6.49 25.44
N ASP A 246 1.93 6.22 24.32
CA ASP A 246 1.80 4.88 23.77
C ASP A 246 3.15 4.42 23.17
N LEU A 247 3.53 3.19 23.48
CA LEU A 247 4.82 2.66 23.04
C LEU A 247 4.84 2.37 21.54
N ASP A 248 3.71 1.93 20.98
CA ASP A 248 3.65 1.57 19.56
C ASP A 248 3.77 2.82 18.69
N ASP A 249 3.13 3.93 19.09
CA ASP A 249 3.32 5.24 18.44
C ASP A 249 4.79 5.70 18.48
N GLN A 250 5.44 5.56 19.64
CA GLN A 250 6.85 5.94 19.82
C GLN A 250 7.79 5.08 18.97
N VAL A 251 7.52 3.78 18.89
CA VAL A 251 8.28 2.84 18.05
C VAL A 251 8.05 3.15 16.58
N ALA A 252 6.82 3.44 16.16
CA ALA A 252 6.49 3.83 14.80
C ALA A 252 7.21 5.13 14.40
N ASP A 253 7.18 6.16 15.25
CA ASP A 253 7.91 7.41 15.00
C ASP A 253 9.42 7.17 14.86
N LEU A 254 10.00 6.32 15.70
CA LEU A 254 11.41 5.94 15.58
C LEU A 254 11.70 5.18 14.27
N GLN A 255 10.88 4.18 13.91
CA GLN A 255 11.07 3.35 12.72
C GLN A 255 10.90 4.15 11.43
N PHE A 256 9.88 5.01 11.38
CA PHE A 256 9.50 5.79 10.20
C PHE A 256 10.07 7.22 10.19
N ARG A 257 10.98 7.59 11.12
CA ARG A 257 11.59 8.93 11.23
C ARG A 257 12.22 9.51 9.95
N ARG A 258 12.51 8.68 8.96
CA ARG A 258 13.11 9.08 7.67
C ARG A 258 12.09 9.08 6.52
N VAL A 259 10.89 8.56 6.74
CA VAL A 259 9.79 8.64 5.79
C VAL A 259 9.30 10.08 5.79
N ARG A 260 9.23 10.67 4.60
CA ARG A 260 8.73 12.01 4.39
C ARG A 260 7.41 11.88 3.63
N SER A 261 6.45 12.70 4.02
CA SER A 261 5.21 12.88 3.27
C SER A 261 5.06 14.35 2.92
N TYR A 262 4.74 14.65 1.67
CA TYR A 262 4.62 15.99 1.11
C TYR A 262 3.15 16.33 0.81
N GLY A 263 2.31 15.32 0.56
CA GLY A 263 0.90 15.48 0.20
C GLY A 263 -0.09 14.79 1.12
N VAL A 264 -1.32 15.31 1.19
CA VAL A 264 -2.50 14.56 1.63
C VAL A 264 -3.62 14.76 0.63
N GLY A 265 -4.22 13.68 0.15
CA GLY A 265 -5.31 13.75 -0.81
C GLY A 265 -6.67 13.95 -0.15
N HIS A 266 -7.60 14.54 -0.89
CA HIS A 266 -8.99 14.78 -0.50
C HIS A 266 -9.91 14.12 -1.51
N GLY A 267 -10.65 13.09 -1.07
CA GLY A 267 -11.46 12.24 -1.95
C GLY A 267 -10.64 11.27 -2.83
N VAL A 268 -9.32 11.29 -2.72
CA VAL A 268 -8.36 10.50 -3.49
C VAL A 268 -7.07 10.34 -2.70
N SER A 269 -6.24 9.33 -2.99
CA SER A 269 -4.91 9.20 -2.38
C SER A 269 -3.88 10.08 -3.11
N VAL A 270 -2.63 10.09 -2.63
CA VAL A 270 -1.53 10.80 -3.29
C VAL A 270 -0.33 9.88 -3.52
N GLU A 271 0.40 10.18 -4.57
CA GLU A 271 1.75 9.72 -4.84
C GLU A 271 2.67 10.94 -4.89
N GLU A 272 3.92 10.78 -4.47
CA GLU A 272 4.82 11.90 -4.26
C GLU A 272 6.26 11.55 -4.64
N ASP A 273 6.97 12.56 -5.13
CA ASP A 273 8.40 12.45 -5.38
C ASP A 273 9.17 12.41 -4.05
N PRO A 274 10.17 11.51 -3.87
CA PRO A 274 10.96 11.44 -2.64
C PRO A 274 11.69 12.74 -2.28
N ALA A 275 12.03 13.58 -3.26
CA ALA A 275 12.66 14.88 -3.06
C ALA A 275 11.64 16.03 -2.94
N GLY A 276 10.34 15.74 -3.02
CA GLY A 276 9.28 16.76 -2.95
C GLY A 276 9.16 17.61 -4.22
N ALA A 277 9.63 17.11 -5.36
CA ALA A 277 9.57 17.83 -6.65
C ALA A 277 8.17 17.87 -7.26
N TRP A 278 7.29 16.92 -6.91
CA TRP A 278 5.90 16.90 -7.30
C TRP A 278 5.06 16.07 -6.31
N VAL A 279 3.77 16.35 -6.26
CA VAL A 279 2.75 15.57 -5.55
C VAL A 279 1.55 15.40 -6.47
N ARG A 280 1.05 14.17 -6.62
CA ARG A 280 0.01 13.83 -7.59
C ARG A 280 -1.10 13.03 -6.95
N THR A 281 -2.35 13.25 -7.35
CA THR A 281 -3.46 12.38 -6.93
C THR A 281 -3.32 10.98 -7.52
N CYS A 282 -3.67 9.97 -6.73
CA CYS A 282 -3.57 8.56 -7.09
C CYS A 282 -4.84 7.81 -6.64
N TRP A 283 -5.52 7.14 -7.56
CA TRP A 283 -6.74 6.39 -7.26
C TRP A 283 -6.46 4.99 -6.70
N LEU A 284 -5.33 4.39 -7.08
CA LEU A 284 -4.88 3.09 -6.59
C LEU A 284 -3.45 3.21 -6.05
N PRO A 285 -3.28 3.67 -4.80
CA PRO A 285 -1.95 3.85 -4.21
C PRO A 285 -1.23 2.51 -4.09
N GLN A 286 0.08 2.51 -4.36
CA GLN A 286 0.90 1.30 -4.35
C GLN A 286 2.04 1.43 -3.34
N GLY A 287 2.25 0.38 -2.54
CA GLY A 287 3.33 0.30 -1.56
C GLY A 287 4.18 -0.94 -1.80
N ARG A 288 5.49 -0.78 -1.93
CA ARG A 288 6.41 -1.92 -2.01
C ARG A 288 6.71 -2.43 -0.60
N VAL A 289 6.28 -3.65 -0.30
CA VAL A 289 6.67 -4.37 0.92
C VAL A 289 7.89 -5.22 0.61
N PRO A 290 9.09 -4.88 1.11
CA PRO A 290 10.29 -5.65 0.85
C PRO A 290 10.20 -7.04 1.50
N LYS A 291 10.75 -8.04 0.83
CA LYS A 291 10.85 -9.40 1.37
C LYS A 291 11.80 -9.39 2.57
N VAL A 292 11.37 -9.96 3.69
CA VAL A 292 12.26 -10.22 4.84
C VAL A 292 13.20 -11.38 4.48
N THR A 293 14.50 -11.11 4.56
CA THR A 293 15.56 -12.10 4.39
C THR A 293 16.21 -12.40 5.73
N THR A 294 16.54 -13.67 5.97
CA THR A 294 17.23 -14.07 7.19
C THR A 294 18.73 -13.82 7.07
N ARG A 295 19.32 -13.34 8.16
CA ARG A 295 20.78 -13.25 8.29
C ARG A 295 21.36 -14.65 8.49
N SER A 296 22.55 -14.87 7.94
CA SER A 296 23.42 -16.00 8.27
C SER A 296 24.69 -15.49 8.95
N VAL A 297 25.25 -16.31 9.84
CA VAL A 297 26.52 -16.07 10.52
C VAL A 297 27.31 -17.36 10.32
N PRO A 298 28.31 -17.39 9.41
CA PRO A 298 28.98 -18.63 9.00
C PRO A 298 29.65 -19.41 10.14
N THR A 299 29.99 -18.72 11.23
CA THR A 299 30.61 -19.32 12.42
C THR A 299 29.60 -19.99 13.36
N VAL A 300 28.29 -19.85 13.12
CA VAL A 300 27.24 -20.50 13.90
C VAL A 300 26.83 -21.80 13.22
N THR A 301 26.83 -22.90 13.96
CA THR A 301 26.31 -24.18 13.46
C THR A 301 24.79 -24.12 13.37
N THR A 302 24.24 -24.22 12.16
CA THR A 302 22.80 -24.22 11.90
C THR A 302 22.25 -25.54 11.38
N SER A 303 23.11 -26.47 10.94
CA SER A 303 22.68 -27.80 10.49
C SER A 303 22.04 -28.57 11.63
N MET A 304 20.82 -29.03 11.41
CA MET A 304 20.07 -29.82 12.39
C MET A 304 20.79 -31.14 12.68
N GLU A 305 21.37 -31.81 11.68
CA GLU A 305 22.16 -33.02 11.92
C GLU A 305 23.45 -32.75 12.71
N ALA A 306 24.16 -31.65 12.42
CA ALA A 306 25.35 -31.28 13.17
C ALA A 306 25.02 -30.98 14.64
N LEU A 307 23.93 -30.24 14.89
CA LEU A 307 23.46 -29.94 16.24
C LEU A 307 23.00 -31.21 16.99
N ALA A 308 22.41 -32.17 16.28
CA ALA A 308 22.02 -33.46 16.86
C ALA A 308 23.21 -34.29 17.35
N ALA A 309 24.41 -34.04 16.81
CA ALA A 309 25.65 -34.73 17.18
C ALA A 309 26.46 -34.02 18.29
N LEU A 310 26.02 -32.86 18.79
CA LEU A 310 26.72 -32.08 19.83
C LEU A 310 26.40 -32.59 21.25
N ASP A 311 26.88 -33.79 21.59
CA ASP A 311 26.69 -34.39 22.92
C ASP A 311 27.68 -33.88 24.00
N ASP A 312 28.61 -33.01 23.59
CA ASP A 312 29.64 -32.38 24.42
C ASP A 312 29.36 -30.88 24.67
N GLY A 313 29.53 -30.43 25.92
CA GLY A 313 29.25 -29.06 26.35
C GLY A 313 30.20 -28.01 25.73
N PRO A 314 31.53 -28.17 25.83
CA PRO A 314 32.51 -27.34 25.12
C PRO A 314 32.29 -27.21 23.60
N ALA A 315 31.99 -28.31 22.92
CA ALA A 315 31.66 -28.30 21.49
C ALA A 315 30.37 -27.51 21.21
N LEU A 316 29.35 -27.67 22.05
CA LEU A 316 28.10 -26.91 21.96
C LEU A 316 28.32 -25.40 22.11
N ARG A 317 29.14 -24.97 23.08
CA ARG A 317 29.53 -23.57 23.24
C ARG A 317 30.21 -23.03 21.99
N THR A 318 31.19 -23.77 21.47
CA THR A 318 31.95 -23.40 20.27
C THR A 318 31.02 -23.24 19.06
N ALA A 319 30.01 -24.09 18.94
CA ALA A 319 29.05 -24.08 17.84
C ALA A 319 28.01 -22.93 17.90
N LEU A 320 27.62 -22.50 19.12
CA LEU A 320 26.46 -21.62 19.31
C LEU A 320 26.78 -20.23 19.87
N LEU A 321 27.83 -20.05 20.69
CA LEU A 321 28.20 -18.73 21.23
C LEU A 321 28.48 -17.66 20.16
N PRO A 322 28.98 -17.98 18.95
CA PRO A 322 29.12 -16.98 17.88
C PRO A 322 27.79 -16.29 17.50
N LEU A 323 26.63 -16.88 17.81
CA LEU A 323 25.32 -16.25 17.64
C LEU A 323 25.15 -15.08 18.62
N VAL A 324 25.55 -15.27 19.87
CA VAL A 324 25.50 -14.24 20.92
C VAL A 324 26.42 -13.09 20.55
N ASP A 325 27.66 -13.39 20.16
CA ASP A 325 28.63 -12.37 19.73
C ASP A 325 28.09 -11.54 18.56
N ALA A 326 27.54 -12.22 17.54
CA ALA A 326 26.98 -11.55 16.37
C ALA A 326 25.75 -10.69 16.70
N TYR A 327 24.91 -11.13 17.64
CA TYR A 327 23.73 -10.37 18.06
C TYR A 327 24.12 -9.18 18.95
N GLN A 328 25.03 -9.36 19.89
CA GLN A 328 25.57 -8.29 20.72
C GLN A 328 26.26 -7.20 19.88
N ALA A 329 27.06 -7.58 18.89
CA ALA A 329 27.66 -6.62 17.95
C ALA A 329 26.60 -5.85 17.15
N TRP A 330 25.50 -6.51 16.76
CA TRP A 330 24.38 -5.84 16.09
C TRP A 330 23.66 -4.86 17.02
N ILE A 331 23.40 -5.23 18.28
CA ILE A 331 22.78 -4.35 19.28
C ILE A 331 23.63 -3.09 19.49
N GLN A 332 24.94 -3.25 19.65
CA GLN A 332 25.86 -2.12 19.79
C GLN A 332 25.84 -1.19 18.57
N ALA A 333 25.84 -1.78 17.36
CA ALA A 333 25.73 -1.00 16.13
C ALA A 333 24.42 -0.22 16.03
N GLN A 334 23.28 -0.81 16.45
CA GLN A 334 21.99 -0.12 16.47
C GLN A 334 21.93 0.98 17.56
N ALA A 335 22.46 0.72 18.75
CA ALA A 335 22.52 1.69 19.84
C ALA A 335 23.35 2.94 19.47
N ALA A 336 24.39 2.77 18.66
CA ALA A 336 25.23 3.86 18.18
C ALA A 336 24.57 4.74 17.09
N LEU A 337 23.42 4.34 16.53
CA LEU A 337 22.75 5.13 15.49
C LEU A 337 22.20 6.43 16.06
N GLY A 338 22.46 7.53 15.35
CA GLY A 338 21.79 8.81 15.56
C GLY A 338 20.32 8.73 15.16
N VAL A 339 19.42 8.82 16.14
CA VAL A 339 17.96 8.73 15.94
C VAL A 339 17.24 10.06 16.15
N GLY A 340 18.01 11.13 16.36
CA GLY A 340 17.51 12.39 16.91
C GLY A 340 17.62 12.42 18.43
N GLY A 341 17.17 13.51 19.04
CA GLY A 341 17.12 13.67 20.50
C GLY A 341 15.73 13.36 21.08
N GLY A 342 15.57 13.62 22.37
CA GLY A 342 14.28 13.53 23.06
C GLY A 342 13.74 12.10 23.12
N GLN A 343 12.45 11.95 22.83
CA GLN A 343 11.71 10.69 22.98
C GLN A 343 12.26 9.58 22.08
N ARG A 344 12.68 9.87 20.85
CA ARG A 344 13.27 8.88 19.93
C ARG A 344 14.51 8.20 20.51
N ALA A 345 15.37 8.95 21.20
CA ALA A 345 16.55 8.39 21.87
C ALA A 345 16.16 7.47 23.03
N GLN A 346 15.17 7.87 23.84
CA GLN A 346 14.66 7.04 24.94
C GLN A 346 14.01 5.75 24.42
N THR A 347 13.21 5.82 23.34
CA THR A 347 12.61 4.65 22.69
C THR A 347 13.68 3.71 22.17
N ARG A 348 14.72 4.22 21.50
CA ARG A 348 15.86 3.41 21.05
C ARG A 348 16.50 2.69 22.23
N ASP A 349 16.80 3.40 23.31
CA ASP A 349 17.50 2.83 24.46
C ASP A 349 16.66 1.73 25.13
N ARG A 350 15.34 1.92 25.23
CA ARG A 350 14.40 0.89 25.71
C ARG A 350 14.39 -0.35 24.81
N LEU A 351 14.33 -0.17 23.49
CA LEU A 351 14.36 -1.30 22.54
C LEU A 351 15.70 -2.05 22.60
N MET A 352 16.81 -1.33 22.75
CA MET A 352 18.14 -1.93 22.87
C MET A 352 18.33 -2.66 24.20
N ALA A 353 17.76 -2.17 25.30
CA ALA A 353 17.72 -2.89 26.56
C ALA A 353 16.97 -4.22 26.41
N GLY A 354 15.77 -4.22 25.81
CA GLY A 354 15.02 -5.45 25.55
C GLY A 354 15.75 -6.44 24.64
N ALA A 355 16.44 -5.94 23.60
CA ALA A 355 17.30 -6.78 22.77
C ALA A 355 18.50 -7.35 23.55
N GLY A 356 19.08 -6.57 24.46
CA GLY A 356 20.12 -7.01 25.37
C GLY A 356 19.66 -8.14 26.30
N ASP A 357 18.48 -8.00 26.88
CA ASP A 357 17.88 -9.04 27.74
C ASP A 357 17.63 -10.34 26.97
N ALA A 358 17.10 -10.24 25.74
CA ALA A 358 16.92 -11.39 24.86
C ALA A 358 18.27 -12.07 24.51
N CYS A 359 19.31 -11.29 24.21
CA CYS A 359 20.65 -11.80 23.94
C CYS A 359 21.23 -12.54 25.15
N ALA A 360 21.08 -11.98 26.35
CA ALA A 360 21.52 -12.59 27.58
C ALA A 360 20.78 -13.91 27.89
N ARG A 361 19.49 -13.99 27.55
CA ARG A 361 18.69 -15.23 27.68
C ARG A 361 19.12 -16.31 26.72
N ILE A 362 19.39 -15.97 25.46
CA ILE A 362 19.98 -16.91 24.49
C ILE A 362 21.31 -17.47 25.02
N GLN A 363 22.17 -16.60 25.55
CA GLN A 363 23.43 -17.02 26.15
C GLN A 363 23.20 -17.97 27.33
N ARG A 364 22.30 -17.63 28.27
CA ARG A 364 21.94 -18.52 29.39
C ARG A 364 21.41 -19.87 28.93
N GLY A 365 20.59 -19.91 27.87
CA GLY A 365 20.11 -21.14 27.27
C GLY A 365 21.26 -22.02 26.75
N ILE A 366 22.21 -21.44 26.02
CA ILE A 366 23.41 -22.14 25.54
C ILE A 366 24.23 -22.68 26.73
N GLU A 367 24.43 -21.86 27.76
CA GLU A 367 25.15 -22.24 28.97
C GLU A 367 24.46 -23.38 29.73
N ARG A 368 23.12 -23.36 29.80
CA ARG A 368 22.33 -24.44 30.40
C ARG A 368 22.49 -25.75 29.64
N LEU A 369 22.39 -25.73 28.31
CA LEU A 369 22.65 -26.91 27.48
C LEU A 369 24.08 -27.44 27.65
N ALA A 370 25.06 -26.55 27.82
CA ALA A 370 26.44 -26.99 28.03
C ALA A 370 26.65 -27.67 29.40
N ALA A 371 25.96 -27.21 30.45
CA ALA A 371 26.13 -27.71 31.82
C ALA A 371 25.24 -28.92 32.14
N ASP A 372 24.03 -28.97 31.59
CA ASP A 372 23.00 -29.96 31.90
C ASP A 372 22.94 -31.05 30.81
N ALA A 373 23.31 -32.28 31.18
CA ALA A 373 23.38 -33.40 30.26
C ALA A 373 22.01 -33.86 29.74
N GLU A 374 20.94 -33.68 30.53
CA GLU A 374 19.59 -34.06 30.12
C GLU A 374 19.02 -33.03 29.15
N ALA A 375 19.12 -31.74 29.49
CA ALA A 375 18.71 -30.66 28.60
C ALA A 375 19.46 -30.71 27.26
N ARG A 376 20.77 -30.99 27.28
CA ARG A 376 21.57 -31.20 26.05
C ARG A 376 21.07 -32.36 25.22
N ARG A 377 20.79 -33.50 25.86
CA ARG A 377 20.28 -34.69 25.15
C ARG A 377 18.94 -34.42 24.50
N ALA A 378 18.04 -33.74 25.20
CA ALA A 378 16.74 -33.33 24.65
C ALA A 378 16.91 -32.39 23.45
N PHE A 379 17.83 -31.42 23.54
CA PHE A 379 18.17 -30.54 22.41
C PHE A 379 18.72 -31.33 21.21
N CYS A 380 19.63 -32.27 21.42
CA CYS A 380 20.15 -33.13 20.35
C CYS A 380 19.05 -33.97 19.69
N TRP A 381 18.13 -34.55 20.49
CA TRP A 381 17.00 -35.32 19.98
C TRP A 381 16.00 -34.48 19.19
N MET A 382 15.67 -33.28 19.69
CA MET A 382 14.83 -32.33 18.97
C MET A 382 15.43 -32.02 17.59
N ASN A 383 16.73 -31.71 17.52
CA ASN A 383 17.41 -31.45 16.26
C ASN A 383 17.40 -32.66 15.32
N GLY A 384 17.66 -33.86 15.83
CA GLY A 384 17.62 -35.09 15.03
C GLY A 384 16.21 -35.39 14.47
N ALA A 385 15.18 -35.22 15.29
CA ALA A 385 13.80 -35.38 14.88
C ALA A 385 13.39 -34.35 13.81
N MET A 386 13.78 -33.08 13.98
CA MET A 386 13.51 -32.02 13.02
C MET A 386 14.24 -32.25 11.69
N ALA A 387 15.50 -32.72 11.72
CA ALA A 387 16.24 -33.10 10.52
C ALA A 387 15.54 -34.22 9.75
N GLN A 388 15.13 -35.29 10.46
CA GLN A 388 14.42 -36.42 9.88
C GLN A 388 13.09 -35.98 9.25
N ALA A 389 12.31 -35.19 9.98
CA ALA A 389 11.03 -34.68 9.49
C ALA A 389 11.20 -33.76 8.27
N ALA A 390 12.23 -32.92 8.24
CA ALA A 390 12.53 -32.05 7.10
C ALA A 390 12.88 -32.84 5.83
N ARG A 391 13.70 -33.91 5.96
CA ARG A 391 14.04 -34.80 4.83
C ARG A 391 12.82 -35.55 4.31
N GLN A 392 11.96 -36.05 5.20
CA GLN A 392 10.73 -36.76 4.82
C GLN A 392 9.73 -35.85 4.09
N ARG A 393 9.51 -34.63 4.59
CA ARG A 393 8.56 -33.69 3.96
C ARG A 393 9.03 -33.11 2.64
N SER A 394 10.34 -33.05 2.40
CA SER A 394 10.90 -32.36 1.24
C SER A 394 12.13 -33.08 0.70
N ALA A 395 11.97 -34.35 0.31
CA ALA A 395 13.04 -35.19 -0.18
C ALA A 395 13.82 -34.53 -1.34
N ASP A 396 13.12 -33.93 -2.30
CA ASP A 396 13.74 -33.26 -3.45
C ASP A 396 14.57 -32.03 -3.05
N ARG A 397 14.13 -31.29 -2.02
CA ARG A 397 14.83 -30.10 -1.54
C ARG A 397 16.17 -30.45 -0.90
N TYR A 398 16.23 -31.60 -0.23
CA TYR A 398 17.40 -32.08 0.51
C TYR A 398 18.09 -33.27 -0.17
N ALA A 399 17.89 -33.41 -1.49
CA ALA A 399 18.62 -34.37 -2.29
C ALA A 399 20.10 -33.97 -2.41
N GLY A 400 21.00 -34.97 -2.44
CA GLY A 400 22.45 -34.76 -2.47
C GLY A 400 23.00 -34.21 -1.15
N ASP A 401 23.94 -33.28 -1.23
CA ASP A 401 24.70 -32.75 -0.07
C ASP A 401 23.96 -31.65 0.71
N LYS A 402 22.69 -31.38 0.40
CA LYS A 402 21.89 -30.38 1.11
C LYS A 402 21.42 -30.93 2.45
N VAL A 403 21.63 -30.15 3.51
CA VAL A 403 21.21 -30.49 4.87
C VAL A 403 20.08 -29.56 5.34
N PRO A 404 19.12 -30.06 6.13
CA PRO A 404 18.21 -29.23 6.91
C PRO A 404 18.96 -28.31 7.87
N GLU A 405 18.66 -27.02 7.80
CA GLU A 405 19.28 -25.99 8.63
C GLU A 405 18.23 -25.10 9.28
N TRP A 406 18.51 -24.67 10.51
CA TRP A 406 17.78 -23.61 11.15
C TRP A 406 18.13 -22.25 10.52
N ARG A 407 17.12 -21.40 10.38
CA ARG A 407 17.33 -19.96 10.29
C ARG A 407 17.73 -19.45 11.67
N LEU A 408 18.63 -18.48 11.74
CA LEU A 408 19.17 -18.00 13.01
C LEU A 408 18.10 -17.54 14.01
N PHE A 409 17.01 -16.92 13.54
CA PHE A 409 15.94 -16.49 14.43
C PHE A 409 15.16 -17.69 15.04
N GLN A 410 15.03 -18.80 14.30
CA GLN A 410 14.38 -20.02 14.80
C GLN A 410 15.23 -20.64 15.90
N LEU A 411 16.52 -20.80 15.63
CA LEU A 411 17.48 -21.33 16.60
C LEU A 411 17.58 -20.42 17.84
N ALA A 412 17.66 -19.10 17.64
CA ALA A 412 17.66 -18.13 18.73
C ALA A 412 16.40 -18.23 19.59
N PHE A 413 15.22 -18.39 18.98
CA PHE A 413 13.95 -18.56 19.69
C PHE A 413 13.94 -19.81 20.57
N VAL A 414 14.42 -20.95 20.05
CA VAL A 414 14.57 -22.18 20.85
C VAL A 414 15.52 -21.94 22.04
N LEU A 415 16.72 -21.40 21.78
CA LEU A 415 17.74 -21.18 22.80
C LEU A 415 17.28 -20.22 23.89
N LEU A 416 16.55 -19.17 23.51
CA LEU A 416 16.00 -18.17 24.43
C LEU A 416 15.02 -18.77 25.46
N ASN A 417 14.35 -19.87 25.13
CA ASN A 417 13.34 -20.51 25.99
C ASN A 417 13.88 -21.68 26.82
N VAL A 418 15.11 -22.13 26.58
CA VAL A 418 15.67 -23.34 27.23
C VAL A 418 15.60 -23.25 28.75
N CYS A 419 15.98 -22.12 29.35
CA CYS A 419 16.01 -21.96 30.80
C CYS A 419 14.62 -22.07 31.43
N GLY A 420 13.59 -21.45 30.83
CA GLY A 420 12.22 -21.52 31.33
C GLY A 420 11.57 -22.91 31.16
N ILE A 421 12.05 -23.72 30.21
CA ILE A 421 11.55 -25.08 29.98
C ILE A 421 12.26 -26.09 30.89
N ALA A 422 13.58 -25.97 31.04
CA ALA A 422 14.41 -26.99 31.69
C ALA A 422 14.45 -26.88 33.22
N ASP A 423 13.95 -25.79 33.80
CA ASP A 423 14.04 -25.51 35.22
C ASP A 423 12.73 -24.93 35.74
N GLU A 424 12.03 -25.71 36.57
CA GLU A 424 10.68 -25.39 37.07
C GLU A 424 10.66 -24.14 37.95
N ASP A 425 11.77 -23.86 38.64
CA ASP A 425 11.92 -22.71 39.54
C ASP A 425 12.45 -21.47 38.80
N ASN A 426 12.68 -21.56 37.49
CA ASN A 426 13.21 -20.45 36.73
C ASN A 426 12.14 -19.36 36.51
N PRO A 427 12.41 -18.10 36.85
CA PRO A 427 11.44 -17.02 36.66
C PRO A 427 11.09 -16.77 35.19
N GLU A 428 11.94 -17.22 34.24
CA GLU A 428 11.65 -17.12 32.81
C GLU A 428 10.51 -18.07 32.38
N ARG A 429 10.11 -19.03 33.21
CA ARG A 429 9.01 -19.97 32.92
C ARG A 429 7.65 -19.28 32.80
N ASP A 430 7.48 -18.13 33.47
CA ASP A 430 6.25 -17.33 33.41
C ASP A 430 6.23 -16.34 32.24
N ILE A 431 7.28 -16.32 31.41
CA ILE A 431 7.40 -15.43 30.24
C ILE A 431 6.78 -16.09 29.01
N VAL A 432 5.91 -15.35 28.32
CA VAL A 432 5.37 -15.75 27.01
C VAL A 432 6.15 -15.04 25.90
N GLU A 433 6.80 -15.83 25.04
CA GLU A 433 7.54 -15.31 23.90
C GLU A 433 6.70 -15.29 22.62
N LEU A 434 6.81 -14.20 21.85
CA LEU A 434 6.11 -14.02 20.59
C LEU A 434 7.09 -13.91 19.42
N ILE A 435 6.95 -14.81 18.45
CA ILE A 435 7.74 -14.81 17.22
C ILE A 435 7.02 -14.07 16.09
N PHE A 436 7.30 -12.77 15.94
CA PHE A 436 6.71 -11.95 14.87
C PHE A 436 7.55 -12.00 13.58
N PHE A 437 7.14 -12.86 12.63
CA PHE A 437 7.82 -13.03 11.34
C PHE A 437 6.78 -13.21 10.21
N PRO A 438 7.04 -12.80 8.95
CA PRO A 438 6.06 -12.96 7.87
C PRO A 438 5.60 -14.41 7.64
N THR A 439 4.38 -14.59 7.14
CA THR A 439 3.86 -15.91 6.73
C THR A 439 4.75 -16.55 5.66
N GLY A 440 4.90 -17.88 5.70
CA GLY A 440 5.88 -18.62 4.88
C GLY A 440 7.34 -18.42 5.28
N GLY A 441 7.62 -17.59 6.30
CA GLY A 441 8.97 -17.32 6.80
C GLY A 441 9.53 -18.36 7.78
N GLY A 442 8.84 -19.50 7.98
CA GLY A 442 9.32 -20.62 8.80
C GLY A 442 9.08 -20.44 10.30
N LYS A 443 7.94 -19.90 10.70
CA LYS A 443 7.61 -19.76 12.14
C LYS A 443 7.26 -21.08 12.79
N THR A 444 6.58 -21.97 12.07
CA THR A 444 6.02 -23.22 12.60
C THR A 444 7.09 -24.23 12.97
N GLU A 445 8.27 -24.14 12.36
CA GLU A 445 9.39 -25.01 12.68
C GLU A 445 10.11 -24.61 13.97
N ALA A 446 10.05 -23.33 14.36
CA ALA A 446 10.55 -22.84 15.65
C ALA A 446 9.49 -23.05 16.72
#